data_AF-A0A2E0QCP6-F1
#
_entry.id   AF-A0A2E0QCP6-F1
#
_cell.length_a   1.000
_cell.length_b   1.000
_cell.length_c   1.000
_cell.angle_alpha   90.00
_cell.angle_beta   90.00
_cell.angle_gamma   90.00
#
_symmetry.space_group_name_H-M   'P 1'
#
loop_
_entity.id
_entity.type
_entity.pdbx_description
1 polymer ?
#
loop_
_entity_poly.entity_id
_entity_poly.type
_entity_poly.pdbx_seq_one_letter_code
_entity_poly.pdbx_strand_id
1 'polypeptide(L)'
;MTDIGATALQSAYFTANAQARNTALAGQYKDLSIENKASTLDEKTLAKIDKSAKEYEAVFLSEMLGHMFEGITMGGGLDGEEKSANSIYKSLMVKEYADGLADKGGIGLAKDIRANLIELQSAQLAMKERQAQQQASE
;
A
#
# COMPACT_ATOMS: atom_id res chain seq x y z
N MET A 1 44.37 28.25 8.67
CA MET A 1 43.90 26.89 8.36
C MET A 1 42.41 26.88 8.61
N THR A 2 41.63 27.14 7.56
CA THR A 2 40.15 27.12 7.64
C THR A 2 39.69 25.68 7.70
N ASP A 3 38.84 25.41 8.68
CA ASP A 3 38.29 24.10 9.01
C ASP A 3 37.47 23.53 7.84
N ILE A 4 38.11 22.66 7.07
CA ILE A 4 37.50 21.94 5.93
C ILE A 4 36.38 21.01 6.43
N GLY A 5 36.41 20.59 7.69
CA GLY A 5 35.40 19.71 8.31
C GLY A 5 34.07 20.42 8.58
N ALA A 6 34.11 21.66 9.08
CA ALA A 6 32.90 22.43 9.40
C ALA A 6 32.07 22.81 8.16
N THR A 7 32.74 23.10 7.03
CA THR A 7 32.07 23.53 5.79
C THR A 7 31.39 22.36 5.08
N ALA A 8 32.00 21.17 5.10
CA ALA A 8 31.43 19.96 4.50
C ALA A 8 30.17 19.48 5.23
N LEU A 9 30.14 19.61 6.57
CA LEU A 9 28.95 19.32 7.36
C LEU A 9 27.82 20.32 7.06
N GLN A 10 28.11 21.63 7.01
CA GLN A 10 27.10 22.65 6.71
C GLN A 10 26.44 22.47 5.33
N SER A 11 27.22 22.14 4.28
CA SER A 11 26.67 21.87 2.94
C SER A 11 25.91 20.55 2.85
N ALA A 12 26.33 19.53 3.61
CA ALA A 12 25.62 18.26 3.71
C ALA A 12 24.24 18.44 4.38
N TYR A 13 24.15 19.22 5.46
CA TYR A 13 22.87 19.55 6.11
C TYR A 13 21.93 20.33 5.16
N PHE A 14 22.46 21.28 4.39
CA PHE A 14 21.64 22.02 3.43
C PHE A 14 21.12 21.14 2.28
N THR A 15 21.98 20.28 1.73
CA THR A 15 21.61 19.38 0.62
C THR A 15 20.64 18.28 1.06
N ALA A 16 20.84 17.70 2.25
CA ALA A 16 19.91 16.73 2.83
C ALA A 16 18.52 17.33 3.06
N ASN A 17 18.46 18.55 3.59
CA ASN A 17 17.19 19.26 3.80
C ASN A 17 16.53 19.69 2.48
N ALA A 18 17.31 20.04 1.45
CA ALA A 18 16.77 20.37 0.12
C ALA A 18 16.16 19.14 -0.58
N GLN A 19 16.80 17.98 -0.48
CA GLN A 19 16.27 16.73 -1.04
C GLN A 19 14.98 16.31 -0.33
N ALA A 20 14.93 16.36 1.00
CA ALA A 20 13.71 16.06 1.78
C ALA A 20 12.54 17.00 1.45
N ARG A 21 12.81 18.28 1.15
CA ARG A 21 11.78 19.24 0.72
C ARG A 21 11.27 18.95 -0.68
N ASN A 22 12.17 18.63 -1.63
CA ASN A 22 11.78 18.32 -3.00
C ASN A 22 10.96 17.02 -3.08
N THR A 23 11.29 16.01 -2.27
CA THR A 23 10.51 14.76 -2.20
C THR A 23 9.15 14.97 -1.51
N ALA A 24 9.09 15.77 -0.44
CA ALA A 24 7.82 16.11 0.22
C ALA A 24 6.87 16.89 -0.71
N LEU A 25 7.40 17.86 -1.47
CA LEU A 25 6.65 18.59 -2.49
C LEU A 25 6.10 17.63 -3.57
N ALA A 26 6.94 16.74 -4.10
CA ALA A 26 6.53 15.76 -5.10
C ALA A 26 5.41 14.83 -4.58
N GLY A 27 5.51 14.37 -3.33
CA GLY A 27 4.45 13.59 -2.68
C GLY A 27 3.13 14.36 -2.54
N GLN A 28 3.21 15.64 -2.15
CA GLN A 28 2.05 16.51 -2.04
C GLN A 28 1.34 16.72 -3.39
N TYR A 29 2.09 16.90 -4.48
CA TYR A 29 1.50 17.01 -5.83
C TYR A 29 0.81 15.71 -6.26
N LYS A 30 1.40 14.55 -5.95
CA LYS A 30 0.79 13.26 -6.28
C LYS A 30 -0.53 13.07 -5.54
N ASP A 31 -0.57 13.30 -4.23
CA ASP A 31 -1.79 13.12 -3.42
C ASP A 31 -2.91 14.07 -3.86
N LEU A 32 -2.60 15.35 -4.12
CA LEU A 32 -3.56 16.32 -4.68
C LEU A 32 -4.12 15.85 -6.05
N SER A 33 -3.29 15.27 -6.90
CA SER A 33 -3.74 14.80 -8.23
C SER A 33 -4.69 13.60 -8.13
N ILE A 34 -4.45 12.69 -7.18
CA ILE A 34 -5.33 11.54 -6.93
C ILE A 34 -6.65 12.00 -6.31
N GLU A 35 -6.63 12.98 -5.41
CA GLU A 35 -7.85 13.55 -4.83
C GLU A 35 -8.73 14.22 -5.88
N ASN A 36 -8.13 15.01 -6.78
CA ASN A 36 -8.85 15.59 -7.91
C ASN A 36 -9.46 14.51 -8.84
N LYS A 37 -8.71 13.46 -9.16
CA LYS A 37 -9.23 12.31 -9.94
C LYS A 37 -10.33 11.54 -9.19
N ALA A 38 -10.23 11.43 -7.87
CA ALA A 38 -11.25 10.78 -7.06
C ALA A 38 -12.57 11.57 -7.11
N SER A 39 -12.49 12.91 -7.14
CA SER A 39 -13.68 13.78 -7.21
C SER A 39 -14.50 13.63 -8.50
N THR A 40 -13.91 13.08 -9.57
CA THR A 40 -14.63 12.79 -10.83
C THR A 40 -15.40 11.47 -10.78
N LEU A 41 -15.19 10.65 -9.75
CA LEU A 41 -15.85 9.35 -9.59
C LEU A 41 -17.02 9.46 -8.61
N ASP A 42 -18.04 8.63 -8.81
CA ASP A 42 -19.17 8.58 -7.88
C ASP A 42 -18.78 7.92 -6.53
N GLU A 43 -19.48 8.31 -5.46
CA GLU A 43 -19.21 7.83 -4.10
C GLU A 43 -19.29 6.29 -3.98
N LYS A 44 -20.22 5.67 -4.71
CA LYS A 44 -20.36 4.20 -4.71
C LYS A 44 -19.17 3.52 -5.37
N THR A 45 -18.63 4.11 -6.44
CA THR A 45 -17.40 3.66 -7.08
C THR A 45 -16.20 3.82 -6.16
N LEU A 46 -16.07 4.95 -5.47
CA LEU A 46 -15.01 5.15 -4.47
C LEU A 46 -15.10 4.12 -3.33
N ALA A 47 -16.29 3.88 -2.79
CA ALA A 47 -16.50 2.86 -1.75
C ALA A 47 -16.12 1.44 -2.22
N LYS A 48 -16.38 1.11 -3.49
CA LYS A 48 -15.94 -0.16 -4.09
C LYS A 48 -14.42 -0.22 -4.20
N ILE A 49 -13.78 0.86 -4.65
CA ILE A 49 -12.32 0.93 -4.74
C ILE A 49 -11.70 0.72 -3.35
N ASP A 50 -12.21 1.40 -2.33
CA ASP A 50 -11.71 1.28 -0.95
C ASP A 50 -11.84 -0.15 -0.43
N LYS A 51 -12.99 -0.78 -0.70
CA LYS A 51 -13.21 -2.18 -0.33
C LYS A 51 -12.25 -3.11 -1.06
N SER A 52 -12.15 -3.00 -2.39
CA SER A 52 -11.27 -3.86 -3.19
C SER A 52 -9.79 -3.69 -2.83
N ALA A 53 -9.35 -2.48 -2.49
CA ALA A 53 -7.99 -2.24 -2.06
C ALA A 53 -7.68 -2.92 -0.71
N LYS A 54 -8.61 -2.85 0.26
CA LYS A 54 -8.50 -3.56 1.54
C LYS A 54 -8.52 -5.08 1.39
N GLU A 55 -9.41 -5.59 0.54
CA GLU A 55 -9.49 -7.03 0.25
C GLU A 55 -8.21 -7.55 -0.39
N TYR A 56 -7.62 -6.78 -1.31
CA TYR A 56 -6.34 -7.13 -1.92
C TYR A 56 -5.22 -7.23 -0.87
N GLU A 57 -5.11 -6.25 0.02
CA GLU A 57 -4.13 -6.28 1.10
C GLU A 57 -4.36 -7.47 2.05
N ALA A 58 -5.61 -7.81 2.36
CA ALA A 58 -5.93 -8.95 3.20
C ALA A 58 -5.52 -10.29 2.57
N VAL A 59 -5.76 -10.47 1.26
CA VAL A 59 -5.30 -11.65 0.52
C VAL A 59 -3.78 -11.70 0.50
N PHE A 60 -3.13 -10.58 0.19
CA PHE A 60 -1.66 -10.50 0.19
C PHE A 60 -1.06 -10.90 1.55
N LEU A 61 -1.62 -10.36 2.65
CA LEU A 61 -1.19 -10.72 3.99
C LEU A 61 -1.42 -12.19 4.30
N SER A 62 -2.55 -12.74 3.86
CA SER A 62 -2.86 -14.17 4.05
C SER A 62 -1.82 -15.06 3.37
N GLU A 63 -1.41 -14.74 2.13
CA GLU A 63 -0.38 -15.47 1.40
C GLU A 63 1.01 -15.32 2.06
N MET A 64 1.39 -14.10 2.46
CA MET A 64 2.69 -13.85 3.09
C MET A 64 2.81 -14.51 4.47
N LEU A 65 1.76 -14.42 5.27
CA LEU A 65 1.68 -15.13 6.55
C LEU A 65 1.68 -16.64 6.31
N GLY A 66 0.96 -17.12 5.29
CA GLY A 66 0.99 -18.51 4.85
C GLY A 66 2.42 -19.05 4.66
N HIS A 67 3.24 -18.36 3.86
CA HIS A 67 4.64 -18.74 3.65
C HIS A 67 5.51 -18.67 4.92
N MET A 68 5.25 -17.73 5.83
CA MET A 68 5.92 -17.66 7.13
C MET A 68 5.65 -18.93 7.96
N PHE A 69 4.43 -19.48 7.91
CA PHE A 69 4.05 -20.69 8.64
C PHE A 69 4.44 -22.00 7.92
N GLU A 70 4.63 -21.97 6.60
CA GLU A 70 5.23 -23.07 5.83
C GLU A 70 6.73 -23.23 6.13
N GLY A 71 7.45 -22.12 6.30
CA GLY A 71 8.87 -22.10 6.66
C GLY A 71 9.17 -22.60 8.09
N ILE A 72 8.17 -22.58 8.98
CA ILE A 72 8.23 -23.22 10.31
C ILE A 72 7.91 -24.72 10.14
N THR A 73 8.80 -25.43 9.46
CA THR A 73 9.00 -26.85 9.76
C THR A 73 9.82 -26.89 11.04
N MET A 74 9.21 -27.32 12.16
CA MET A 74 9.98 -27.62 13.36
C MET A 74 11.06 -28.62 12.95
N GLY A 75 12.32 -28.20 13.03
CA GLY A 75 13.44 -29.11 12.93
C GLY A 75 13.31 -30.17 14.01
N GLY A 76 13.12 -31.41 13.59
CA GLY A 76 13.19 -32.59 14.45
C GLY A 76 11.98 -33.52 14.32
N GLY A 77 12.08 -34.51 13.43
CA GLY A 77 11.36 -35.80 13.54
C GLY A 77 9.84 -35.73 13.46
N LEU A 78 9.28 -35.69 12.25
CA LEU A 78 7.85 -35.89 12.00
C LEU A 78 7.54 -37.38 11.80
N ASP A 79 7.49 -38.13 12.90
CA ASP A 79 6.78 -39.42 12.96
C ASP A 79 5.79 -39.37 14.14
N GLY A 80 4.51 -39.11 13.84
CA GLY A 80 3.40 -39.48 14.73
C GLY A 80 2.67 -38.35 15.48
N GLU A 81 1.42 -38.10 15.04
CA GLU A 81 0.25 -37.80 15.90
C GLU A 81 0.02 -36.43 16.57
N GLU A 82 0.86 -35.40 16.43
CA GLU A 82 0.57 -34.09 17.09
C GLU A 82 -0.07 -33.01 16.18
N LYS A 83 -1.20 -33.33 15.52
CA LYS A 83 -1.83 -32.44 14.52
C LYS A 83 -2.81 -31.37 15.05
N SER A 84 -3.27 -31.43 16.30
CA SER A 84 -4.37 -30.56 16.79
C SER A 84 -3.95 -29.43 17.74
N ALA A 85 -2.93 -29.62 18.59
CA ALA A 85 -2.48 -28.57 19.51
C ALA A 85 -1.71 -27.45 18.77
N ASN A 86 -0.93 -27.82 17.75
CA ASN A 86 -0.14 -26.88 16.95
C ASN A 86 -1.02 -26.00 16.04
N SER A 87 -2.13 -26.53 15.52
CA SER A 87 -3.01 -25.78 14.62
C SER A 87 -3.81 -24.69 15.33
N ILE A 88 -4.28 -24.94 16.55
CA ILE A 88 -4.94 -23.92 17.38
C ILE A 88 -3.96 -22.81 17.76
N TYR A 89 -2.74 -23.16 18.19
CA TYR A 89 -1.70 -22.19 18.51
C TYR A 89 -1.31 -21.33 17.28
N LYS A 90 -1.17 -21.96 16.11
CA LYS A 90 -0.93 -21.26 14.83
C LYS A 90 -2.07 -20.31 14.48
N SER A 91 -3.32 -20.75 14.60
CA SER A 91 -4.50 -19.91 14.34
C SER A 91 -4.56 -18.69 15.28
N LEU A 92 -4.25 -18.88 16.57
CA LEU A 92 -4.20 -17.79 17.54
C LEU A 92 -3.09 -16.79 17.20
N MET A 93 -1.90 -17.25 16.82
CA MET A 93 -0.80 -16.39 16.38
C MET A 93 -1.15 -15.63 15.10
N VAL A 94 -1.69 -16.30 14.07
CA VAL A 94 -2.15 -15.66 12.84
C VAL A 94 -3.13 -14.54 13.16
N LYS A 95 -4.08 -14.79 14.06
CA LYS A 95 -5.06 -13.81 14.50
C LYS A 95 -4.41 -12.61 15.17
N GLU A 96 -3.53 -12.80 16.14
CA GLU A 96 -2.85 -11.68 16.83
C GLU A 96 -1.98 -10.85 15.86
N TYR A 97 -1.31 -11.49 14.91
CA TYR A 97 -0.57 -10.77 13.85
C TYR A 97 -1.50 -10.03 12.91
N ALA A 98 -2.60 -10.64 12.49
CA ALA A 98 -3.60 -10.02 11.62
C ALA A 98 -4.28 -8.83 12.31
N ASP A 99 -4.67 -8.98 13.58
CA ASP A 99 -5.30 -7.94 14.39
C ASP A 99 -4.31 -6.78 14.64
N GLY A 100 -3.05 -7.09 15.00
CA GLY A 100 -2.01 -6.07 15.18
C GLY A 100 -1.63 -5.33 13.89
N LEU A 101 -1.78 -5.96 12.73
CA LEU A 101 -1.64 -5.31 11.42
C LEU A 101 -2.87 -4.47 11.08
N ALA A 102 -4.07 -4.99 11.31
CA ALA A 102 -5.33 -4.28 11.06
C ALA A 102 -5.46 -3.02 11.93
N ASP A 103 -5.13 -3.09 13.22
CA ASP A 103 -5.16 -1.97 14.17
C ASP A 103 -4.20 -0.85 13.78
N LYS A 104 -3.10 -1.19 13.08
CA LYS A 104 -2.14 -0.21 12.55
C LYS A 104 -2.50 0.32 11.16
N GLY A 105 -3.66 -0.05 10.62
CA GLY A 105 -4.12 0.35 9.30
C GLY A 105 -3.55 -0.49 8.15
N GLY A 106 -3.19 -1.75 8.42
CA GLY A 106 -2.57 -2.66 7.47
C GLY A 106 -1.07 -2.43 7.31
N ILE A 107 -0.53 -2.87 6.17
CA ILE A 107 0.87 -2.62 5.78
C ILE A 107 1.00 -1.39 4.88
N GLY A 108 -0.13 -0.74 4.55
CA GLY A 108 -0.20 0.46 3.70
C GLY A 108 -0.38 0.15 2.22
N LEU A 109 -0.44 -1.13 1.83
CA LEU A 109 -0.60 -1.55 0.44
C LEU A 109 -1.97 -1.14 -0.11
N ALA A 110 -3.01 -1.19 0.74
CA ALA A 110 -4.34 -0.75 0.35
C ALA A 110 -4.37 0.72 -0.11
N LYS A 111 -3.53 1.60 0.46
CA LYS A 111 -3.46 3.01 0.04
C LYS A 111 -2.95 3.16 -1.39
N ASP A 112 -1.90 2.42 -1.74
CA ASP A 112 -1.29 2.47 -3.07
C ASP A 112 -2.20 1.84 -4.13
N ILE A 113 -2.81 0.69 -3.80
CA ILE A 113 -3.77 0.02 -4.70
C ILE A 113 -4.99 0.92 -4.94
N ARG A 114 -5.51 1.58 -3.90
CA ARG A 114 -6.59 2.56 -4.04
C ARG A 114 -6.22 3.67 -5.03
N ALA A 115 -5.03 4.27 -4.89
CA ALA A 115 -4.57 5.34 -5.78
C ALA A 115 -4.50 4.88 -7.24
N ASN A 116 -3.95 3.68 -7.48
CA ASN A 116 -3.86 3.09 -8.82
C ASN A 116 -5.26 2.81 -9.41
N LEU A 117 -6.18 2.28 -8.61
CA LEU A 117 -7.55 2.01 -9.06
C LEU A 117 -8.31 3.30 -9.40
N ILE A 118 -8.14 4.36 -8.62
CA ILE A 118 -8.70 5.69 -8.93
C ILE A 118 -8.15 6.20 -10.26
N GLU A 119 -6.84 6.08 -10.48
CA GLU A 119 -6.21 6.50 -11.73
C GLU A 119 -6.77 5.73 -12.94
N LEU A 120 -6.88 4.41 -12.84
CA LEU A 120 -7.45 3.57 -13.90
C LEU A 120 -8.91 3.92 -14.20
N GLN A 121 -9.74 4.04 -13.17
CA GLN A 121 -11.17 4.30 -13.35
C GLN A 121 -11.45 5.72 -13.84
N SER A 122 -10.72 6.72 -13.34
CA SER A 122 -10.82 8.10 -13.84
C SER A 122 -10.36 8.21 -15.30
N ALA A 123 -9.29 7.51 -15.69
CA ALA A 123 -8.84 7.46 -17.08
C ALA A 123 -9.88 6.81 -18.00
N GLN A 124 -10.49 5.70 -17.57
CA GLN A 124 -11.56 5.04 -18.32
C GLN A 124 -12.78 5.96 -18.52
N LEU A 125 -13.20 6.67 -17.46
CA LEU A 125 -14.30 7.62 -17.54
C LEU A 125 -14.01 8.74 -18.55
N ALA A 126 -12.82 9.34 -18.48
CA ALA A 126 -12.40 10.41 -19.40
C ALA A 126 -12.26 9.94 -20.86
N MET A 127 -11.96 8.66 -21.11
CA MET A 127 -11.99 8.11 -22.47
C MET A 127 -13.42 7.95 -22.98
N LYS A 128 -14.34 7.48 -22.13
CA LYS A 128 -15.75 7.32 -22.47
C LYS A 128 -16.41 8.65 -22.80
N GLU A 129 -16.11 9.70 -22.04
CA GLU A 129 -16.60 11.07 -22.31
C GLU A 129 -16.08 11.61 -23.64
N ARG A 130 -14.79 11.39 -23.96
CA ARG A 130 -14.21 11.80 -25.25
C ARG A 130 -14.85 11.09 -26.43
N GLN A 131 -15.15 9.80 -26.29
CA GLN A 131 -15.86 9.03 -27.32
C GLN A 131 -17.29 9.54 -27.54
N ALA A 132 -18.01 9.85 -26.46
CA ALA A 132 -19.36 10.41 -26.54
C ALA A 132 -19.38 11.79 -27.20
N GLN A 133 -18.36 12.64 -26.96
CA GLN A 133 -18.25 13.95 -27.59
C GLN A 133 -17.95 13.86 -29.09
N GLN A 134 -17.11 12.91 -29.52
CA GLN A 134 -16.80 12.70 -30.93
C GLN A 134 -18.02 12.23 -31.73
N GLN A 135 -18.86 11.38 -31.13
CA GLN A 135 -20.10 10.87 -31.74
C GLN A 135 -21.23 11.91 -31.81
N ALA A 136 -21.17 12.96 -30.98
CA ALA A 136 -22.17 14.04 -31.00
C ALA A 136 -21.84 15.15 -32.02
N SER A 137 -20.62 15.14 -32.56
CA SER A 137 -20.14 16.09 -33.57
C SER A 137 -20.18 15.55 -35.02
N GLU A 138 -20.63 14.32 -35.19
CA GLU A 138 -20.93 13.66 -36.48
C GLU A 138 -22.44 13.62 -36.72
#